data_AF-A0A7S2K6K2-F1
#
_entry.id   AF-A0A7S2K6K2-F1
#
_cell.length_a   1.000
_cell.length_b   1.000
_cell.length_c   1.000
_cell.angle_alpha   90.00
_cell.angle_beta   90.00
_cell.angle_gamma   90.00
#
_symmetry.space_group_name_H-M   'P 1'
#
loop_
_entity.id
_entity.type
_entity.pdbx_description
1 polymer ?
#
loop_
_entity_poly.entity_id
_entity_poly.type
_entity_poly.pdbx_seq_one_letter_code
_entity_poly.pdbx_strand_id
1 'polypeptide(L)'
;TSGCRLEDKETKAQGLEEDAFLSVLNDEDCPMAKSNSRKGTAGTAWGRRMSSPMSHGASPTSSMTLGMGRMPRSSTQAYKASIKPRLARNSQGDELNMYRRMGSEEGFLISLDWTDTAAAEILTAYGVPETSYGTKVEMMRRLIDMQTRLVSSAAFAQSKIIGSMVSEDNMHVCVEGMKLPMYLWTKVSAVPFLTMSGGLAPEADGVRLAGNARDEDELLKIAVSEGFFGAKVRSVIRLPDAIGIQRLVDQQMDFARRVLDHGLVPILQPEVDIDSPDKTACEQLLLDMLLAALGNASGAQSVILQLTIPTRPNMYLPLVEHPKTIRVAALSGGYSCAEACKKLMQNVGMVASFGRAFAENLHIDQDDEEFTATLSKSCNAMFQASRPLSAREEQRIKVGMQDGFFIAMDPNDRTKALSLYGVDTSTLINDDDWMEEWFSMQTRLFTSEHFYGSQIVGALLGEESTLQSIEGLSLPQYLWDHKRVVPFLRLTHGFQDEVDGVRKMEEVP
;
A
#
# COMPACT_ATOMS: atom_id res chain seq x y z
N THR A 1 -42.04 -13.47 -33.98
CA THR A 1 -40.90 -14.41 -34.04
C THR A 1 -39.88 -13.90 -35.05
N SER A 2 -39.05 -12.94 -34.67
CA SER A 2 -37.84 -12.51 -35.40
C SER A 2 -37.24 -11.30 -34.67
N GLY A 3 -36.43 -11.56 -33.63
CA GLY A 3 -35.83 -10.50 -32.83
C GLY A 3 -35.04 -11.04 -31.66
N CYS A 4 -34.13 -11.99 -31.90
CA CYS A 4 -33.11 -12.49 -30.97
C CYS A 4 -32.12 -13.31 -31.80
N ARG A 5 -31.10 -12.67 -32.41
CA ARG A 5 -29.96 -13.38 -33.03
C ARG A 5 -28.78 -12.51 -33.49
N LEU A 6 -28.81 -11.20 -33.25
CA LEU A 6 -27.72 -10.29 -33.65
C LEU A 6 -26.75 -10.02 -32.48
N GLU A 7 -27.24 -9.77 -31.27
CA GLU A 7 -26.38 -9.55 -30.09
C GLU A 7 -25.51 -10.78 -29.75
N ASP A 8 -26.06 -12.00 -29.76
CA ASP A 8 -25.31 -13.24 -29.52
C ASP A 8 -24.20 -13.52 -30.55
N LYS A 9 -24.29 -12.94 -31.76
CA LYS A 9 -23.29 -13.14 -32.81
C LYS A 9 -22.13 -12.17 -32.69
N GLU A 10 -22.37 -10.93 -32.27
CA GLU A 10 -21.31 -9.95 -32.02
C GLU A 10 -20.48 -10.35 -30.79
N THR A 11 -21.11 -10.81 -29.70
CA THR A 11 -20.37 -11.25 -28.50
C THR A 11 -19.56 -12.54 -28.75
N LYS A 12 -20.07 -13.44 -29.61
CA LYS A 12 -19.32 -14.65 -30.04
C LYS A 12 -18.21 -14.33 -31.04
N ALA A 13 -18.41 -13.38 -31.94
CA ALA A 13 -17.38 -12.96 -32.90
C ALA A 13 -16.22 -12.23 -32.19
N GLN A 14 -16.52 -11.34 -31.25
CA GLN A 14 -15.52 -10.70 -30.39
C GLN A 14 -14.76 -11.73 -29.54
N GLY A 15 -15.46 -12.73 -28.97
CA GLY A 15 -14.81 -13.80 -28.22
C GLY A 15 -13.90 -14.69 -29.08
N LEU A 16 -14.24 -14.96 -30.34
CA LEU A 16 -13.41 -15.75 -31.25
C LEU A 16 -12.17 -15.00 -31.75
N GLU A 17 -12.25 -13.67 -31.93
CA GLU A 17 -11.06 -12.84 -32.23
C GLU A 17 -10.15 -12.66 -31.01
N GLU A 18 -10.70 -12.59 -29.80
CA GLU A 18 -9.92 -12.59 -28.54
C GLU A 18 -9.24 -13.94 -28.28
N ASP A 19 -9.92 -15.07 -28.50
CA ASP A 19 -9.32 -16.39 -28.35
C ASP A 19 -8.20 -16.63 -29.40
N ALA A 20 -8.38 -16.11 -30.61
CA ALA A 20 -7.32 -16.11 -31.63
C ALA A 20 -6.13 -15.20 -31.24
N PHE A 21 -6.40 -14.02 -30.65
CA PHE A 21 -5.38 -13.11 -30.14
C PHE A 21 -4.54 -13.73 -29.02
N LEU A 22 -5.19 -14.34 -28.02
CA LEU A 22 -4.51 -15.06 -26.94
C LEU A 22 -3.72 -16.25 -27.49
N SER A 23 -4.23 -16.98 -28.49
CA SER A 23 -3.49 -18.09 -29.11
C SER A 23 -2.19 -17.64 -29.80
N VAL A 24 -2.19 -16.46 -30.45
CA VAL A 24 -0.99 -15.91 -31.12
C VAL A 24 0.06 -15.40 -30.12
N LEU A 25 -0.36 -14.95 -28.94
CA LEU A 25 0.55 -14.57 -27.85
C LEU A 25 1.00 -15.78 -27.00
N ASN A 26 0.21 -16.85 -26.97
CA ASN A 26 0.45 -18.05 -26.15
C ASN A 26 1.35 -19.11 -26.82
N ASP A 27 1.58 -19.03 -28.14
CA ASP A 27 2.15 -20.16 -28.91
C ASP A 27 3.69 -20.28 -28.93
N GLU A 28 4.46 -19.51 -28.15
CA GLU A 28 5.91 -19.75 -28.04
C GLU A 28 6.42 -19.70 -26.60
N ASP A 29 7.06 -20.80 -26.15
CA ASP A 29 8.00 -20.77 -25.03
C ASP A 29 8.96 -19.58 -25.20
N CYS A 30 9.10 -18.74 -24.17
CA CYS A 30 9.87 -17.50 -24.28
C CYS A 30 11.24 -17.74 -24.96
N PRO A 31 11.47 -17.23 -26.18
CA PRO A 31 12.66 -17.56 -26.93
C PRO A 31 13.90 -16.99 -26.23
N MET A 32 14.78 -17.87 -25.77
CA MET A 32 16.05 -17.49 -25.14
C MET A 32 16.88 -16.62 -26.09
N ALA A 33 17.30 -15.45 -25.63
CA ALA A 33 18.14 -14.55 -26.41
C ALA A 33 19.44 -15.27 -26.85
N LYS A 34 19.66 -15.38 -28.17
CA LYS A 34 20.94 -15.85 -28.72
C LYS A 34 22.02 -14.83 -28.34
N SER A 35 22.91 -15.19 -27.42
CA SER A 35 24.03 -14.35 -27.03
C SER A 35 24.97 -14.14 -28.23
N ASN A 36 25.07 -12.90 -28.71
CA ASN A 36 26.13 -12.51 -29.63
C ASN A 36 27.45 -12.43 -28.86
N SER A 37 28.18 -13.54 -28.78
CA SER A 37 29.55 -13.56 -28.24
C SER A 37 30.47 -12.77 -29.16
N ARG A 38 30.78 -11.51 -28.80
CA ARG A 38 31.95 -10.80 -29.34
C ARG A 38 33.21 -11.54 -28.86
N LYS A 39 34.03 -11.95 -29.82
CA LYS A 39 35.38 -12.50 -29.62
C LYS A 39 36.22 -11.54 -28.78
N GLY A 40 36.59 -11.94 -27.57
CA GLY A 40 37.61 -11.33 -26.73
C GLY A 40 38.69 -12.35 -26.44
N THR A 41 39.93 -11.97 -26.71
CA THR A 41 41.14 -12.80 -26.79
C THR A 41 41.66 -13.30 -25.44
N ALA A 42 42.40 -14.42 -25.55
CA ALA A 42 43.10 -15.21 -24.53
C ALA A 42 43.91 -14.43 -23.46
N GLY A 43 44.04 -15.03 -22.27
CA GLY A 43 44.99 -14.58 -21.26
C GLY A 43 44.98 -15.35 -19.92
N THR A 44 45.57 -16.55 -19.92
CA THR A 44 46.27 -17.23 -18.80
C THR A 44 45.54 -17.65 -17.52
N ALA A 45 45.56 -18.97 -17.30
CA ALA A 45 45.20 -19.71 -16.11
C ALA A 45 46.35 -19.79 -15.10
N TRP A 46 46.08 -19.70 -13.78
CA TRP A 46 46.88 -20.31 -12.72
C TRP A 46 45.93 -20.78 -11.60
N GLY A 47 45.95 -22.08 -11.32
CA GLY A 47 45.11 -22.72 -10.29
C GLY A 47 45.78 -22.80 -8.92
N ARG A 48 44.97 -23.18 -7.92
CA ARG A 48 45.33 -24.15 -6.86
C ARG A 48 44.11 -24.46 -5.97
N ARG A 49 43.74 -25.74 -5.92
CA ARG A 49 43.05 -26.39 -4.80
C ARG A 49 44.01 -26.51 -3.62
N MET A 50 43.51 -26.43 -2.39
CA MET A 50 43.84 -27.26 -1.20
C MET A 50 42.89 -26.82 -0.06
N SER A 51 41.84 -27.61 0.26
CA SER A 51 41.77 -28.65 1.32
C SER A 51 41.77 -28.12 2.76
N SER A 52 40.63 -28.34 3.44
CA SER A 52 40.41 -28.21 4.89
C SER A 52 41.24 -29.20 5.71
N PRO A 53 41.33 -29.01 7.03
CA PRO A 53 40.67 -29.98 7.91
C PRO A 53 40.00 -29.40 9.18
N MET A 54 39.12 -30.21 9.74
CA MET A 54 38.31 -30.04 10.95
C MET A 54 39.13 -30.07 12.25
N SER A 55 38.59 -29.48 13.33
CA SER A 55 38.81 -29.96 14.71
C SER A 55 37.60 -29.67 15.61
N HIS A 56 37.42 -30.56 16.59
CA HIS A 56 36.26 -30.75 17.47
C HIS A 56 36.27 -29.89 18.75
N GLY A 57 35.06 -29.61 19.26
CA GLY A 57 34.67 -29.93 20.64
C GLY A 57 34.79 -28.83 21.70
N ALA A 58 33.64 -28.34 22.19
CA ALA A 58 33.20 -28.45 23.61
C ALA A 58 32.06 -27.44 23.94
N SER A 59 31.01 -27.96 24.56
CA SER A 59 30.10 -27.27 25.48
C SER A 59 30.22 -28.00 26.84
N PRO A 60 29.63 -27.59 27.98
CA PRO A 60 28.60 -26.56 28.19
C PRO A 60 28.77 -25.69 29.46
N THR A 61 27.98 -24.61 29.58
CA THR A 61 27.38 -24.22 30.88
C THR A 61 26.12 -23.38 30.67
N SER A 62 25.06 -23.79 31.37
CA SER A 62 23.74 -23.16 31.42
C SER A 62 23.76 -21.82 32.14
N SER A 63 23.04 -20.85 31.60
CA SER A 63 22.49 -19.71 32.34
C SER A 63 21.07 -19.49 31.84
N MET A 64 20.10 -19.77 32.72
CA MET A 64 18.69 -19.43 32.51
C MET A 64 18.56 -17.91 32.50
N THR A 65 18.26 -17.33 31.35
CA THR A 65 17.76 -15.96 31.27
C THR A 65 16.26 -16.01 31.06
N LEU A 66 15.52 -15.47 32.04
CA LEU A 66 14.08 -15.28 31.98
C LEU A 66 13.68 -14.58 30.68
N GLY A 67 12.62 -15.09 30.06
CA GLY A 67 12.09 -14.61 28.80
C GLY A 67 11.71 -13.14 28.85
N MET A 68 12.46 -12.33 28.12
CA MET A 68 12.00 -11.02 27.66
C MET A 68 10.74 -11.24 26.80
N GLY A 69 9.61 -10.71 27.25
CA GLY A 69 8.37 -10.64 26.48
C GLY A 69 8.64 -9.93 25.16
N ARG A 70 8.64 -10.71 24.08
CA ARG A 70 8.69 -10.18 22.71
C ARG A 70 7.39 -9.42 22.43
N MET A 71 7.57 -8.25 21.82
CA MET A 71 6.59 -7.39 21.14
C MET A 71 5.34 -8.13 20.60
N PRO A 72 4.18 -7.46 20.49
CA PRO A 72 3.09 -7.98 19.69
C PRO A 72 3.62 -8.23 18.28
N ARG A 73 3.65 -9.52 17.93
CA ARG A 73 4.16 -10.02 16.67
C ARG A 73 3.36 -9.38 15.54
N SER A 74 4.11 -8.68 14.68
CA SER A 74 3.65 -7.97 13.49
C SER A 74 2.70 -8.80 12.63
N SER A 75 1.95 -8.11 11.77
CA SER A 75 1.17 -8.62 10.62
C SER A 75 1.73 -9.88 9.93
N THR A 76 3.05 -10.11 9.99
CA THR A 76 3.76 -11.33 9.58
C THR A 76 3.27 -12.62 10.27
N GLN A 77 2.86 -12.59 11.54
CA GLN A 77 2.39 -13.79 12.24
C GLN A 77 0.90 -14.07 12.00
N ALA A 78 0.09 -13.03 11.84
CA ALA A 78 -1.26 -13.15 11.31
C ALA A 78 -1.23 -13.74 9.88
N TYR A 79 -0.27 -13.31 9.04
CA TYR A 79 -0.06 -13.86 7.71
C TYR A 79 0.41 -15.32 7.70
N LYS A 80 1.37 -15.70 8.57
CA LYS A 80 1.76 -17.11 8.73
C LYS A 80 0.60 -18.02 9.11
N ALA A 81 -0.41 -17.48 9.81
CA ALA A 81 -1.63 -18.21 10.15
C ALA A 81 -2.70 -18.17 9.04
N SER A 82 -2.60 -17.25 8.07
CA SER A 82 -3.55 -17.09 6.95
C SER A 82 -3.16 -17.86 5.68
N ILE A 83 -1.88 -18.23 5.53
CA ILE A 83 -1.40 -19.01 4.40
C ILE A 83 -1.97 -20.44 4.47
N LYS A 84 -2.95 -20.75 3.61
CA LYS A 84 -3.16 -22.14 3.19
C LYS A 84 -1.90 -22.57 2.43
N PRO A 85 -1.23 -23.68 2.80
CA PRO A 85 0.02 -24.07 2.16
C PRO A 85 -0.17 -24.31 0.65
N ARG A 86 0.52 -23.54 -0.18
CA ARG A 86 0.65 -23.80 -1.62
C ARG A 86 1.52 -25.04 -1.88
N LEU A 87 1.20 -25.76 -2.96
CA LEU A 87 1.65 -27.12 -3.29
C LEU A 87 3.14 -27.28 -3.68
N ALA A 88 3.99 -26.26 -3.62
CA ALA A 88 5.41 -26.39 -4.00
C ALA A 88 6.38 -25.86 -2.92
N ARG A 89 7.31 -26.73 -2.46
CA ARG A 89 8.26 -26.45 -1.36
C ARG A 89 9.27 -25.32 -1.64
N ASN A 90 9.45 -24.90 -2.90
CA ASN A 90 10.36 -23.81 -3.27
C ASN A 90 9.68 -22.44 -3.41
N SER A 91 8.36 -22.35 -3.61
CA SER A 91 7.65 -21.07 -3.79
C SER A 91 7.32 -20.35 -2.47
N GLN A 92 7.26 -21.09 -1.35
CA GLN A 92 6.93 -20.52 -0.03
C GLN A 92 7.95 -19.46 0.46
N GLY A 93 9.22 -19.59 0.06
CA GLY A 93 10.26 -18.61 0.41
C GLY A 93 10.04 -17.27 -0.27
N ASP A 94 9.75 -17.31 -1.57
CA ASP A 94 9.50 -16.13 -2.40
C ASP A 94 8.19 -15.45 -2.02
N GLU A 95 7.11 -16.19 -1.80
CA GLU A 95 5.82 -15.65 -1.37
C GLU A 95 5.94 -14.87 -0.05
N LEU A 96 6.67 -15.41 0.93
CA LEU A 96 6.89 -14.72 2.19
C LEU A 96 7.77 -13.47 2.02
N ASN A 97 8.72 -13.50 1.08
CA ASN A 97 9.54 -12.33 0.75
C ASN A 97 8.70 -11.25 0.06
N MET A 98 7.85 -11.62 -0.91
CA MET A 98 6.91 -10.72 -1.57
C MET A 98 5.95 -10.07 -0.57
N TYR A 99 5.39 -10.85 0.36
CA TYR A 99 4.53 -10.32 1.42
C TYR A 99 5.26 -9.34 2.33
N ARG A 100 6.48 -9.68 2.79
CA ARG A 100 7.30 -8.76 3.60
C ARG A 100 7.61 -7.47 2.85
N ARG A 101 7.92 -7.57 1.56
CA ARG A 101 8.17 -6.42 0.69
C ARG A 101 6.95 -5.52 0.60
N MET A 102 5.78 -6.08 0.32
CA MET A 102 4.53 -5.31 0.26
C MET A 102 4.10 -4.74 1.62
N GLY A 103 4.43 -5.40 2.72
CA GLY A 103 4.08 -4.91 4.06
C GLY A 103 5.02 -3.82 4.58
N SER A 104 6.33 -3.95 4.36
CA SER A 104 7.34 -3.20 5.15
C SER A 104 8.40 -2.46 4.35
N GLU A 105 8.60 -2.80 3.07
CA GLU A 105 9.67 -2.15 2.31
C GLU A 105 9.27 -0.75 1.82
N GLU A 106 10.26 0.12 1.75
CA GLU A 106 10.12 1.46 1.18
C GLU A 106 10.06 1.38 -0.34
N GLY A 107 9.07 2.05 -0.92
CA GLY A 107 8.90 2.06 -2.36
C GLY A 107 7.49 2.40 -2.78
N PHE A 108 7.29 2.30 -4.09
CA PHE A 108 6.01 2.57 -4.74
C PHE A 108 5.65 1.43 -5.69
N LEU A 109 4.40 1.43 -6.11
CA LEU A 109 3.87 0.51 -7.11
C LEU A 109 3.73 1.22 -8.45
N ILE A 110 3.67 0.43 -9.51
CA ILE A 110 3.41 0.91 -10.86
C ILE A 110 2.28 0.11 -11.50
N SER A 111 1.57 0.75 -12.42
CA SER A 111 0.45 0.14 -13.13
C SER A 111 0.79 -0.01 -14.61
N LEU A 112 1.16 -1.23 -15.02
CA LEU A 112 1.38 -1.62 -16.42
C LEU A 112 0.15 -2.36 -17.00
N ASP A 113 -0.95 -2.38 -16.25
CA ASP A 113 -2.24 -3.00 -16.56
C ASP A 113 -3.10 -2.13 -17.50
N TRP A 114 -2.48 -1.48 -18.47
CA TRP A 114 -3.20 -0.67 -19.46
C TRP A 114 -4.08 -1.57 -20.33
N THR A 115 -5.38 -1.31 -20.30
CA THR A 115 -6.37 -2.04 -21.09
C THR A 115 -6.35 -1.60 -22.55
N ASP A 116 -6.90 -2.42 -23.43
CA ASP A 116 -7.11 -2.11 -24.84
C ASP A 116 -7.82 -0.76 -25.06
N THR A 117 -8.80 -0.41 -24.24
CA THR A 117 -9.52 0.87 -24.31
C THR A 117 -8.64 2.09 -24.00
N ALA A 118 -7.53 1.91 -23.26
CA ALA A 118 -6.59 2.97 -22.92
C ALA A 118 -5.32 2.94 -23.79
N ALA A 119 -5.08 1.84 -24.51
CA ALA A 119 -3.86 1.62 -25.28
C ALA A 119 -3.62 2.70 -26.33
N ALA A 120 -4.65 3.09 -27.09
CA ALA A 120 -4.53 4.12 -28.13
C ALA A 120 -4.15 5.50 -27.57
N GLU A 121 -4.78 5.92 -26.47
CA GLU A 121 -4.47 7.19 -25.78
C GLU A 121 -3.02 7.19 -25.27
N ILE A 122 -2.59 6.09 -24.67
CA ILE A 122 -1.25 5.94 -24.11
C ILE A 122 -0.19 5.92 -25.20
N LEU A 123 -0.41 5.17 -26.27
CA LEU A 123 0.49 5.12 -27.42
C LEU A 123 0.62 6.48 -28.09
N THR A 124 -0.49 7.20 -28.23
CA THR A 124 -0.49 8.57 -28.77
C THR A 124 0.33 9.51 -27.89
N ALA A 125 0.14 9.45 -26.56
CA ALA A 125 0.94 10.23 -25.62
C ALA A 125 2.44 9.85 -25.66
N TYR A 126 2.75 8.60 -25.98
CA TYR A 126 4.11 8.09 -26.17
C TYR A 126 4.72 8.43 -27.55
N GLY A 127 3.96 9.06 -28.46
CA GLY A 127 4.44 9.44 -29.78
C GLY A 127 4.19 8.41 -30.89
N VAL A 128 3.38 7.39 -30.63
CA VAL A 128 2.98 6.38 -31.60
C VAL A 128 1.57 6.73 -32.13
N PRO A 129 1.45 7.36 -33.32
CA PRO A 129 0.15 7.81 -33.82
C PRO A 129 -0.74 6.64 -34.22
N GLU A 130 -2.06 6.81 -34.12
CA GLU A 130 -3.04 5.77 -34.49
C GLU A 130 -2.88 5.28 -35.93
N THR A 131 -2.36 6.11 -36.84
CA THR A 131 -2.08 5.73 -38.23
C THR A 131 -0.91 4.75 -38.39
N SER A 132 -0.19 4.41 -37.32
CA SER A 132 0.99 3.52 -37.34
C SER A 132 0.67 2.04 -37.12
N TYR A 133 -0.59 1.71 -36.85
CA TYR A 133 -1.11 0.35 -36.71
C TYR A 133 -2.50 0.26 -37.36
N GLY A 134 -2.78 -0.86 -38.03
CA GLY A 134 -4.05 -1.10 -38.72
C GLY A 134 -5.00 -2.04 -38.00
N THR A 135 -4.53 -2.74 -36.96
CA THR A 135 -5.32 -3.75 -36.22
C THR A 135 -5.12 -3.65 -34.70
N LYS A 136 -6.05 -4.21 -33.92
CA LYS A 136 -5.94 -4.34 -32.46
C LYS A 136 -4.65 -5.09 -32.07
N VAL A 137 -4.30 -6.14 -32.81
CA VAL A 137 -3.09 -6.94 -32.60
C VAL A 137 -1.83 -6.08 -32.73
N GLU A 138 -1.74 -5.28 -33.79
CA GLU A 138 -0.60 -4.39 -34.02
C GLU A 138 -0.51 -3.29 -32.96
N MET A 139 -1.65 -2.73 -32.53
CA MET A 139 -1.70 -1.75 -31.45
C MET A 139 -1.17 -2.35 -30.13
N MET A 140 -1.65 -3.53 -29.75
CA MET A 140 -1.20 -4.19 -28.52
C MET A 140 0.28 -4.55 -28.58
N ARG A 141 0.80 -4.95 -29.75
CA ARG A 141 2.24 -5.17 -29.93
C ARG A 141 3.06 -3.89 -29.69
N ARG A 142 2.59 -2.73 -30.16
CA ARG A 142 3.27 -1.44 -29.87
C ARG A 142 3.26 -1.11 -28.38
N LEU A 143 2.16 -1.42 -27.68
CA LEU A 143 2.06 -1.24 -26.24
C LEU A 143 3.06 -2.14 -25.50
N ILE A 144 3.17 -3.39 -25.92
CA ILE A 144 4.13 -4.37 -25.40
C ILE A 144 5.57 -3.92 -25.65
N ASP A 145 5.88 -3.40 -26.84
CA ASP A 145 7.21 -2.85 -27.17
C ASP A 145 7.57 -1.69 -26.22
N MET A 146 6.62 -0.77 -26.00
CA MET A 146 6.77 0.34 -25.06
C MET A 146 7.01 -0.16 -23.62
N GLN A 147 6.22 -1.12 -23.16
CA GLN A 147 6.36 -1.71 -21.82
C GLN A 147 7.70 -2.43 -21.66
N THR A 148 8.14 -3.16 -22.67
CA THR A 148 9.43 -3.85 -22.66
C THR A 148 10.57 -2.83 -22.55
N ARG A 149 10.51 -1.72 -23.29
CA ARG A 149 11.48 -0.62 -23.16
C ARG A 149 11.49 -0.02 -21.75
N LEU A 150 10.32 0.16 -21.13
CA LEU A 150 10.20 0.64 -19.76
C LEU A 150 10.87 -0.31 -18.76
N VAL A 151 10.47 -1.58 -18.75
CA VAL A 151 10.92 -2.55 -17.73
C VAL A 151 12.39 -2.96 -17.88
N SER A 152 12.93 -2.92 -19.11
CA SER A 152 14.33 -3.23 -19.39
C SER A 152 15.28 -2.04 -19.16
N SER A 153 14.76 -0.83 -18.89
CA SER A 153 15.61 0.32 -18.57
C SER A 153 16.32 0.13 -17.22
N ALA A 154 17.60 0.48 -17.15
CA ALA A 154 18.37 0.44 -15.92
C ALA A 154 17.76 1.32 -14.81
N ALA A 155 17.14 2.44 -15.18
CA ALA A 155 16.41 3.29 -14.24
C ALA A 155 15.30 2.51 -13.54
N PHE A 156 14.56 1.70 -14.28
CA PHE A 156 13.45 0.91 -13.75
C PHE A 156 13.92 -0.12 -12.73
N ALA A 157 14.94 -0.92 -13.07
CA ALA A 157 15.50 -1.95 -12.18
C ALA A 157 16.13 -1.38 -10.90
N GLN A 158 16.64 -0.14 -10.93
CA GLN A 158 17.24 0.53 -9.77
C GLN A 158 16.24 1.37 -8.97
N SER A 159 15.05 1.57 -9.51
CA SER A 159 14.00 2.35 -8.86
C SER A 159 13.34 1.49 -7.80
N LYS A 160 12.99 2.10 -6.66
CA LYS A 160 12.34 1.47 -5.50
C LYS A 160 10.89 1.04 -5.81
N ILE A 161 10.70 0.35 -6.92
CA ILE A 161 9.46 -0.27 -7.37
C ILE A 161 9.33 -1.58 -6.60
N ILE A 162 8.31 -1.65 -5.75
CA ILE A 162 8.08 -2.81 -4.88
C ILE A 162 6.96 -3.71 -5.40
N GLY A 163 6.08 -3.20 -6.25
CA GLY A 163 4.99 -3.95 -6.86
C GLY A 163 4.63 -3.42 -8.24
N SER A 164 4.08 -4.30 -9.08
CA SER A 164 3.63 -3.94 -10.44
C SER A 164 2.34 -4.67 -10.77
N MET A 165 1.38 -3.93 -11.34
CA MET A 165 0.15 -4.50 -11.89
C MET A 165 0.34 -4.82 -13.37
N VAL A 166 -0.09 -6.01 -13.77
CA VAL A 166 -0.03 -6.52 -15.15
C VAL A 166 -1.43 -6.92 -15.58
N SER A 167 -1.82 -6.59 -16.81
CA SER A 167 -3.10 -7.02 -17.38
C SER A 167 -3.06 -8.47 -17.85
N GLU A 168 -4.23 -9.07 -18.05
CA GLU A 168 -4.37 -10.41 -18.66
C GLU A 168 -3.66 -10.48 -20.02
N ASP A 169 -3.82 -9.46 -20.87
CA ASP A 169 -3.15 -9.39 -22.18
C ASP A 169 -1.62 -9.43 -22.10
N ASN A 170 -1.05 -8.91 -21.00
CA ASN A 170 0.39 -8.75 -20.84
C ASN A 170 1.05 -9.86 -20.02
N MET A 171 0.29 -10.78 -19.41
CA MET A 171 0.86 -11.80 -18.53
C MET A 171 1.77 -12.80 -19.25
N HIS A 172 1.55 -12.98 -20.55
CA HIS A 172 2.33 -13.88 -21.42
C HIS A 172 3.53 -13.22 -22.09
N VAL A 173 3.66 -11.89 -21.96
CA VAL A 173 4.76 -11.14 -22.58
C VAL A 173 6.10 -11.65 -22.07
N CYS A 174 7.04 -11.90 -22.98
CA CYS A 174 8.39 -12.33 -22.66
C CYS A 174 9.37 -11.15 -22.71
N VAL A 175 10.08 -10.92 -21.61
CA VAL A 175 11.18 -9.97 -21.52
C VAL A 175 12.45 -10.75 -21.22
N GLU A 176 13.47 -10.60 -22.05
CA GLU A 176 14.75 -11.34 -21.94
C GLU A 176 14.57 -12.87 -21.82
N GLY A 177 13.57 -13.44 -22.49
CA GLY A 177 13.28 -14.87 -22.44
C GLY A 177 12.57 -15.32 -21.15
N MET A 178 12.07 -14.40 -20.33
CA MET A 178 11.25 -14.71 -19.14
C MET A 178 9.87 -14.09 -19.28
N LYS A 179 8.82 -14.80 -18.84
CA LYS A 179 7.49 -14.21 -18.71
C LYS A 179 7.54 -12.99 -17.78
N LEU A 180 6.77 -11.96 -18.11
CA LEU A 180 6.80 -10.66 -17.44
C LEU A 180 6.65 -10.75 -15.90
N PRO A 181 5.73 -11.56 -15.32
CA PRO A 181 5.63 -11.68 -13.86
C PRO A 181 6.92 -12.19 -13.22
N MET A 182 7.56 -13.18 -13.84
CA MET A 182 8.84 -13.73 -13.39
C MET A 182 9.99 -12.75 -13.58
N TYR A 183 10.01 -11.99 -14.67
CA TYR A 183 10.99 -10.93 -14.90
C TYR A 183 10.89 -9.85 -13.82
N LEU A 184 9.67 -9.36 -13.54
CA LEU A 184 9.40 -8.36 -12.52
C LEU A 184 9.94 -8.82 -11.16
N TRP A 185 9.65 -10.05 -10.73
CA TRP A 185 10.15 -10.53 -9.46
C TRP A 185 11.66 -10.76 -9.43
N THR A 186 12.20 -11.48 -10.43
CA THR A 186 13.60 -11.96 -10.36
C THR A 186 14.63 -10.94 -10.80
N LYS A 187 14.27 -9.99 -11.68
CA LYS A 187 15.18 -8.97 -12.23
C LYS A 187 14.95 -7.59 -11.64
N VAL A 188 13.68 -7.22 -11.42
CA VAL A 188 13.31 -5.89 -10.90
C VAL A 188 13.06 -5.93 -9.39
N SER A 189 12.83 -7.11 -8.80
CA SER A 189 12.31 -7.26 -7.43
C SER A 189 10.94 -6.58 -7.24
N ALA A 190 10.15 -6.40 -8.28
CA ALA A 190 8.79 -5.90 -8.19
C ALA A 190 7.82 -7.09 -8.02
N VAL A 191 6.95 -7.03 -7.00
CA VAL A 191 5.94 -8.07 -6.76
C VAL A 191 4.83 -7.98 -7.83
N PRO A 192 4.59 -9.04 -8.61
CA PRO A 192 3.62 -9.01 -9.70
C PRO A 192 2.19 -9.25 -9.21
N PHE A 193 1.25 -8.42 -9.66
CA PHE A 193 -0.19 -8.55 -9.44
C PHE A 193 -0.94 -8.63 -10.78
N LEU A 194 -1.84 -9.59 -10.92
CA LEU A 194 -2.70 -9.70 -12.10
C LEU A 194 -3.89 -8.76 -11.95
N THR A 195 -4.20 -7.98 -12.98
CA THR A 195 -5.41 -7.15 -13.01
C THR A 195 -6.49 -7.87 -13.78
N MET A 196 -7.62 -8.09 -13.13
CA MET A 196 -8.75 -8.77 -13.73
C MET A 196 -9.49 -7.82 -14.68
N SER A 197 -9.54 -8.18 -15.96
CA SER A 197 -10.22 -7.44 -17.02
C SER A 197 -11.64 -7.96 -17.25
N GLY A 198 -12.60 -7.36 -16.53
CA GLY A 198 -14.03 -7.40 -16.89
C GLY A 198 -14.55 -6.07 -17.46
N GLY A 199 -13.68 -5.06 -17.55
CA GLY A 199 -14.09 -3.68 -17.78
C GLY A 199 -14.91 -3.11 -16.62
N LEU A 200 -15.66 -2.04 -16.90
CA LEU A 200 -16.59 -1.43 -15.96
C LEU A 200 -18.03 -1.60 -16.44
N ALA A 201 -18.91 -2.04 -15.55
CA ALA A 201 -20.34 -2.06 -15.80
C ALA A 201 -20.87 -0.63 -16.10
N PRO A 202 -22.06 -0.52 -16.74
CA PRO A 202 -22.76 0.74 -16.87
C PRO A 202 -22.94 1.43 -15.51
N GLU A 203 -22.95 2.76 -15.51
CA GLU A 203 -23.18 3.54 -14.29
C GLU A 203 -24.60 3.31 -13.77
N ALA A 204 -24.71 2.97 -12.49
CA ALA A 204 -25.97 2.85 -11.76
C ALA A 204 -25.74 3.27 -10.31
N ASP A 205 -26.68 4.04 -9.74
CA ASP A 205 -26.58 4.56 -8.37
C ASP A 205 -25.24 5.27 -8.10
N GLY A 206 -24.80 6.09 -9.06
CA GLY A 206 -23.56 6.87 -8.91
C GLY A 206 -22.26 6.08 -8.93
N VAL A 207 -22.29 4.77 -9.24
CA VAL A 207 -21.10 3.92 -9.30
C VAL A 207 -21.04 3.11 -10.59
N ARG A 208 -19.84 2.69 -10.96
CA ARG A 208 -19.56 1.70 -12.00
C ARG A 208 -18.87 0.51 -11.35
N LEU A 209 -19.60 -0.59 -11.23
CA LEU A 209 -19.08 -1.84 -10.69
C LEU A 209 -18.03 -2.45 -11.63
N ALA A 210 -17.17 -3.29 -11.07
CA ALA A 210 -16.30 -4.13 -11.88
C ALA A 210 -17.17 -5.04 -12.76
N GLY A 211 -16.84 -5.14 -14.05
CA GLY A 211 -17.51 -6.11 -14.91
C GLY A 211 -17.11 -7.55 -14.55
N ASN A 212 -17.93 -8.51 -14.96
CA ASN A 212 -17.64 -9.91 -14.71
C ASN A 212 -16.54 -10.38 -15.68
N ALA A 213 -15.38 -10.77 -15.14
CA ALA A 213 -14.39 -11.51 -15.92
C ALA A 213 -15.00 -12.85 -16.38
N ARG A 214 -14.67 -13.31 -17.59
CA ARG A 214 -15.01 -14.68 -17.99
C ARG A 214 -14.14 -15.64 -17.18
N ASP A 215 -14.80 -16.58 -16.50
CA ASP A 215 -14.16 -17.66 -15.73
C ASP A 215 -13.07 -17.18 -14.73
N GLU A 216 -13.47 -16.31 -13.80
CA GLU A 216 -12.60 -15.71 -12.77
C GLU A 216 -11.79 -16.77 -11.99
N ASP A 217 -12.37 -17.95 -11.74
CA ASP A 217 -11.72 -19.03 -11.00
C ASP A 217 -10.55 -19.65 -11.78
N GLU A 218 -10.73 -19.91 -13.07
CA GLU A 218 -9.65 -20.40 -13.93
C GLU A 218 -8.55 -19.35 -14.09
N LEU A 219 -8.90 -18.08 -14.23
CA LEU A 219 -7.91 -17.02 -14.33
C LEU A 219 -7.06 -16.88 -13.05
N LEU A 220 -7.66 -17.03 -11.87
CA LEU A 220 -6.91 -17.05 -10.61
C LEU A 220 -5.98 -18.27 -10.51
N LYS A 221 -6.37 -19.44 -11.03
CA LYS A 221 -5.46 -20.60 -11.14
C LYS A 221 -4.29 -20.32 -12.07
N ILE A 222 -4.54 -19.68 -13.21
CA ILE A 222 -3.49 -19.25 -14.14
C ILE A 222 -2.55 -18.27 -13.43
N ALA A 223 -3.08 -17.27 -12.72
CA ALA A 223 -2.29 -16.31 -11.98
C ALA A 223 -1.33 -17.00 -10.98
N VAL A 224 -1.83 -17.99 -10.23
CA VAL A 224 -0.99 -18.81 -9.34
C VAL A 224 0.11 -19.54 -10.12
N SER A 225 -0.23 -20.18 -11.23
CA SER A 225 0.72 -20.97 -12.02
C SER A 225 1.82 -20.14 -12.70
N GLU A 226 1.49 -18.89 -13.06
CA GLU A 226 2.39 -17.94 -13.72
C GLU A 226 3.23 -17.11 -12.74
N GLY A 227 3.10 -17.38 -11.44
CA GLY A 227 3.92 -16.75 -10.40
C GLY A 227 3.43 -15.38 -9.93
N PHE A 228 2.16 -15.05 -10.15
CA PHE A 228 1.58 -13.86 -9.54
C PHE A 228 1.43 -14.02 -8.02
N PHE A 229 1.68 -12.92 -7.31
CA PHE A 229 1.50 -12.86 -5.87
C PHE A 229 0.06 -12.54 -5.47
N GLY A 230 -0.61 -11.74 -6.29
CA GLY A 230 -1.92 -11.22 -6.00
C GLY A 230 -2.72 -10.89 -7.24
N ALA A 231 -3.97 -10.51 -7.02
CA ALA A 231 -4.88 -10.07 -8.07
C ALA A 231 -5.57 -8.77 -7.67
N LYS A 232 -5.94 -7.97 -8.66
CA LYS A 232 -6.52 -6.63 -8.51
C LYS A 232 -7.85 -6.54 -9.26
N VAL A 233 -8.82 -5.82 -8.68
CA VAL A 233 -10.04 -5.41 -9.37
C VAL A 233 -10.31 -3.92 -9.22
N ARG A 234 -10.87 -3.30 -10.26
CA ARG A 234 -11.19 -1.86 -10.30
C ARG A 234 -12.69 -1.62 -10.44
N SER A 235 -13.19 -0.66 -9.69
CA SER A 235 -14.53 -0.08 -9.78
C SER A 235 -14.44 1.44 -9.61
N VAL A 236 -15.47 2.19 -10.01
CA VAL A 236 -15.46 3.66 -9.97
C VAL A 236 -16.68 4.21 -9.23
N ILE A 237 -16.48 5.23 -8.40
CA ILE A 237 -17.50 5.99 -7.67
C ILE A 237 -17.51 7.41 -8.24
N ARG A 238 -18.68 7.86 -8.68
CA ARG A 238 -18.89 9.19 -9.25
C ARG A 238 -19.73 10.08 -8.34
N LEU A 239 -20.73 9.54 -7.64
CA LEU A 239 -21.65 10.30 -6.78
C LEU A 239 -21.69 9.70 -5.37
N PRO A 240 -22.00 10.49 -4.33
CA PRO A 240 -22.05 10.05 -2.94
C PRO A 240 -23.35 9.27 -2.64
N ASP A 241 -23.64 8.26 -3.45
CA ASP A 241 -24.79 7.39 -3.26
C ASP A 241 -24.42 6.24 -2.31
N ALA A 242 -25.03 6.24 -1.12
CA ALA A 242 -24.70 5.25 -0.10
C ALA A 242 -25.04 3.80 -0.53
N ILE A 243 -26.08 3.60 -1.35
CA ILE A 243 -26.49 2.26 -1.80
C ILE A 243 -25.51 1.76 -2.87
N GLY A 244 -25.17 2.61 -3.83
CA GLY A 244 -24.19 2.31 -4.87
C GLY A 244 -22.80 2.02 -4.30
N ILE A 245 -22.31 2.87 -3.40
CA ILE A 245 -20.99 2.69 -2.77
C ILE A 245 -20.97 1.42 -1.92
N GLN A 246 -22.04 1.11 -1.16
CA GLN A 246 -22.09 -0.13 -0.38
C GLN A 246 -22.03 -1.36 -1.29
N ARG A 247 -22.82 -1.40 -2.38
CA ARG A 247 -22.78 -2.49 -3.37
C ARG A 247 -21.40 -2.66 -3.98
N LEU A 248 -20.70 -1.56 -4.24
CA LEU A 248 -19.35 -1.56 -4.78
C LEU A 248 -18.34 -2.13 -3.77
N VAL A 249 -18.41 -1.72 -2.50
CA VAL A 249 -17.58 -2.27 -1.42
C VAL A 249 -17.85 -3.76 -1.24
N ASP A 250 -19.12 -4.19 -1.26
CA ASP A 250 -19.50 -5.60 -1.17
C ASP A 250 -18.88 -6.42 -2.31
N GLN A 251 -18.94 -5.92 -3.55
CA GLN A 251 -18.33 -6.58 -4.71
C GLN A 251 -16.81 -6.71 -4.56
N GLN A 252 -16.14 -5.65 -4.09
CA GLN A 252 -14.69 -5.65 -3.84
C GLN A 252 -14.31 -6.68 -2.76
N MET A 253 -15.10 -6.79 -1.69
CA MET A 253 -14.85 -7.78 -0.62
C MET A 253 -15.17 -9.22 -1.04
N ASP A 254 -16.18 -9.42 -1.89
CA ASP A 254 -16.44 -10.71 -2.52
C ASP A 254 -15.28 -11.16 -3.39
N PHE A 255 -14.72 -10.25 -4.18
CA PHE A 255 -13.49 -10.48 -4.94
C PHE A 255 -12.32 -10.82 -4.01
N ALA A 256 -12.11 -10.03 -2.95
CA ALA A 256 -11.05 -10.31 -1.97
C ALA A 256 -11.11 -11.75 -1.45
N ARG A 257 -12.31 -12.21 -1.11
CA ARG A 257 -12.53 -13.56 -0.58
C ARG A 257 -12.11 -14.64 -1.58
N ARG A 258 -12.51 -14.50 -2.86
CA ARG A 258 -12.15 -15.44 -3.94
C ARG A 258 -10.64 -15.47 -4.17
N VAL A 259 -9.99 -14.31 -4.27
CA VAL A 259 -8.53 -14.22 -4.43
C VAL A 259 -7.79 -14.90 -3.27
N LEU A 260 -8.23 -14.65 -2.03
CA LEU A 260 -7.66 -15.28 -0.84
C LEU A 260 -7.86 -16.80 -0.81
N ASP A 261 -8.97 -17.31 -1.34
CA ASP A 261 -9.21 -18.76 -1.42
C ASP A 261 -8.25 -19.48 -2.38
N HIS A 262 -7.72 -18.77 -3.38
CA HIS A 262 -6.61 -19.20 -4.25
C HIS A 262 -5.22 -18.95 -3.64
N GLY A 263 -5.16 -18.42 -2.41
CA GLY A 263 -3.91 -18.09 -1.72
C GLY A 263 -3.16 -16.91 -2.33
N LEU A 264 -3.84 -16.04 -3.07
CA LEU A 264 -3.32 -14.79 -3.63
C LEU A 264 -3.66 -13.61 -2.69
N VAL A 265 -2.94 -12.49 -2.82
CA VAL A 265 -3.27 -11.25 -2.10
C VAL A 265 -4.17 -10.33 -2.95
N PRO A 266 -5.35 -9.91 -2.45
CA PRO A 266 -6.22 -9.00 -3.20
C PRO A 266 -5.79 -7.53 -3.08
N ILE A 267 -5.80 -6.84 -4.21
CA ILE A 267 -5.79 -5.39 -4.31
C ILE A 267 -7.19 -4.91 -4.65
N LEU A 268 -7.79 -4.13 -3.76
CA LEU A 268 -9.10 -3.52 -3.98
C LEU A 268 -8.90 -2.09 -4.49
N GLN A 269 -9.47 -1.78 -5.66
CA GLN A 269 -9.43 -0.44 -6.24
C GLN A 269 -10.85 0.15 -6.39
N PRO A 270 -11.48 0.58 -5.29
CA PRO A 270 -12.64 1.46 -5.34
C PRO A 270 -12.17 2.91 -5.63
N GLU A 271 -12.08 3.25 -6.91
CA GLU A 271 -11.65 4.57 -7.35
C GLU A 271 -12.77 5.59 -7.19
N VAL A 272 -12.52 6.70 -6.51
CA VAL A 272 -13.39 7.88 -6.56
C VAL A 272 -12.93 8.76 -7.71
N ASP A 273 -13.83 9.09 -8.62
CA ASP A 273 -13.56 9.98 -9.75
C ASP A 273 -13.07 11.35 -9.25
N ILE A 274 -11.95 11.84 -9.78
CA ILE A 274 -11.40 13.15 -9.39
C ILE A 274 -12.31 14.30 -9.81
N ASP A 275 -13.17 14.08 -10.81
CA ASP A 275 -14.14 15.03 -11.33
C ASP A 275 -15.54 14.85 -10.70
N SER A 276 -15.66 14.00 -9.67
CA SER A 276 -16.91 13.86 -8.91
C SER A 276 -17.36 15.23 -8.36
N PRO A 277 -18.64 15.62 -8.56
CA PRO A 277 -19.15 16.90 -8.08
C PRO A 277 -19.14 17.01 -6.54
N ASP A 278 -19.11 15.88 -5.84
CA ASP A 278 -18.95 15.82 -4.39
C ASP A 278 -17.97 14.70 -3.99
N LYS A 279 -16.73 14.86 -4.45
CA LYS A 279 -15.63 13.92 -4.19
C LYS A 279 -15.44 13.65 -2.70
N THR A 280 -15.45 14.69 -1.86
CA THR A 280 -15.24 14.56 -0.41
C THR A 280 -16.31 13.70 0.26
N ALA A 281 -17.59 13.84 -0.12
CA ALA A 281 -18.64 12.99 0.42
C ALA A 281 -18.52 11.53 -0.05
N CYS A 282 -18.14 11.30 -1.31
CA CYS A 282 -17.85 9.96 -1.83
C CYS A 282 -16.74 9.28 -1.02
N GLU A 283 -15.65 10.00 -0.76
CA GLU A 283 -14.51 9.51 0.01
C GLU A 283 -14.89 9.17 1.45
N GLN A 284 -15.77 9.96 2.07
CA GLN A 284 -16.17 9.74 3.46
C GLN A 284 -17.03 8.48 3.58
N LEU A 285 -18.03 8.34 2.70
CA LEU A 285 -18.85 7.13 2.63
C LEU A 285 -17.99 5.89 2.34
N LEU A 286 -17.05 6.01 1.40
CA LEU A 286 -16.13 4.92 1.06
C LEU A 286 -15.26 4.51 2.26
N LEU A 287 -14.66 5.48 2.97
CA LEU A 287 -13.85 5.23 4.16
C LEU A 287 -14.66 4.48 5.23
N ASP A 288 -15.85 4.97 5.55
CA ASP A 288 -16.70 4.40 6.60
C ASP A 288 -17.11 2.95 6.24
N MET A 289 -17.49 2.71 4.98
CA MET A 289 -17.90 1.39 4.50
C MET A 289 -16.72 0.41 4.41
N LEU A 290 -15.53 0.86 3.98
CA LEU A 290 -14.33 0.02 3.97
C LEU A 290 -13.92 -0.37 5.39
N LEU A 291 -13.93 0.56 6.34
CA LEU A 291 -13.61 0.26 7.74
C LEU A 291 -14.60 -0.76 8.33
N ALA A 292 -15.90 -0.59 8.09
CA ALA A 292 -16.92 -1.54 8.53
C ALA A 292 -16.71 -2.93 7.90
N ALA A 293 -16.46 -2.99 6.59
CA ALA A 293 -16.24 -4.23 5.87
C ALA A 293 -14.97 -4.97 6.36
N LEU A 294 -13.86 -4.24 6.55
CA LEU A 294 -12.63 -4.80 7.08
C LEU A 294 -12.79 -5.24 8.55
N GLY A 295 -13.54 -4.51 9.36
CA GLY A 295 -13.88 -4.90 10.73
C GLY A 295 -14.62 -6.24 10.78
N ASN A 296 -15.59 -6.42 9.87
CA ASN A 296 -16.44 -7.62 9.81
C ASN A 296 -15.79 -8.83 9.12
N ALA A 297 -14.70 -8.65 8.37
CA ALA A 297 -14.03 -9.75 7.68
C ALA A 297 -13.56 -10.84 8.67
N SER A 298 -13.84 -12.12 8.42
CA SER A 298 -13.43 -13.19 9.33
C SER A 298 -11.96 -13.58 9.16
N GLY A 299 -11.26 -13.86 10.26
CA GLY A 299 -9.92 -14.44 10.24
C GLY A 299 -8.80 -13.47 9.85
N ALA A 300 -7.68 -14.03 9.37
CA ALA A 300 -6.47 -13.29 9.00
C ALA A 300 -6.47 -12.85 7.52
N GLN A 301 -7.64 -12.42 7.03
CA GLN A 301 -7.79 -11.88 5.68
C GLN A 301 -7.22 -10.47 5.66
N SER A 302 -6.16 -10.26 4.86
CA SER A 302 -5.55 -8.95 4.68
C SER A 302 -5.58 -8.54 3.21
N VAL A 303 -5.76 -7.25 2.96
CA VAL A 303 -5.90 -6.67 1.62
C VAL A 303 -4.90 -5.54 1.41
N ILE A 304 -4.62 -5.22 0.15
CA ILE A 304 -4.01 -3.95 -0.25
C ILE A 304 -5.13 -3.07 -0.81
N LEU A 305 -5.15 -1.79 -0.45
CA LEU A 305 -6.12 -0.82 -0.96
C LEU A 305 -5.41 0.09 -1.96
N GLN A 306 -5.92 0.19 -3.19
CA GLN A 306 -5.49 1.19 -4.16
C GLN A 306 -6.59 2.24 -4.31
N LEU A 307 -6.39 3.44 -3.76
CA LEU A 307 -7.44 4.46 -3.64
C LEU A 307 -7.05 5.73 -4.40
N THR A 308 -8.04 6.53 -4.77
CA THR A 308 -7.80 7.90 -5.23
C THR A 308 -7.15 8.72 -4.13
N ILE A 309 -6.21 9.60 -4.46
CA ILE A 309 -5.63 10.53 -3.47
C ILE A 309 -6.76 11.38 -2.87
N PRO A 310 -6.94 11.38 -1.53
CA PRO A 310 -8.12 11.97 -0.91
C PRO A 310 -8.11 13.49 -1.03
N THR A 311 -9.29 14.10 -1.01
CA THR A 311 -9.46 15.57 -1.04
C THR A 311 -8.96 16.20 0.25
N ARG A 312 -9.26 15.58 1.40
CA ARG A 312 -8.70 15.96 2.70
C ARG A 312 -7.43 15.15 2.96
N PRO A 313 -6.29 15.79 3.24
CA PRO A 313 -5.08 15.08 3.64
C PRO A 313 -5.32 14.12 4.81
N ASN A 314 -4.72 12.92 4.76
CA ASN A 314 -4.80 11.87 5.77
C ASN A 314 -6.20 11.30 6.03
N MET A 315 -7.18 11.55 5.16
CA MET A 315 -8.52 10.99 5.29
C MET A 315 -8.51 9.45 5.41
N TYR A 316 -7.63 8.77 4.67
CA TYR A 316 -7.51 7.31 4.71
C TYR A 316 -6.50 6.78 5.75
N LEU A 317 -5.98 7.61 6.67
CA LEU A 317 -5.08 7.16 7.72
C LEU A 317 -5.66 6.00 8.57
N PRO A 318 -6.96 5.98 8.92
CA PRO A 318 -7.54 4.82 9.61
C PRO A 318 -7.41 3.50 8.84
N LEU A 319 -7.40 3.54 7.50
CA LEU A 319 -7.20 2.35 6.67
C LEU A 319 -5.74 1.90 6.65
N VAL A 320 -4.79 2.85 6.68
CA VAL A 320 -3.35 2.57 6.79
C VAL A 320 -3.04 1.86 8.10
N GLU A 321 -3.69 2.28 9.20
CA GLU A 321 -3.49 1.74 10.54
C GLU A 321 -4.27 0.44 10.81
N HIS A 322 -5.20 0.08 9.91
CA HIS A 322 -6.09 -1.06 10.11
C HIS A 322 -5.30 -2.40 10.04
N PRO A 323 -5.49 -3.34 11.00
CA PRO A 323 -4.68 -4.57 11.09
C PRO A 323 -4.83 -5.54 9.90
N LYS A 324 -5.91 -5.40 9.14
CA LYS A 324 -6.17 -6.17 7.90
C LYS A 324 -5.75 -5.45 6.62
N THR A 325 -5.11 -4.30 6.73
CA THR A 325 -4.53 -3.60 5.58
C THR A 325 -3.03 -3.88 5.54
N ILE A 326 -2.55 -4.42 4.42
CA ILE A 326 -1.12 -4.65 4.19
C ILE A 326 -0.45 -3.33 3.80
N ARG A 327 -1.10 -2.58 2.91
CA ARG A 327 -0.63 -1.28 2.39
C ARG A 327 -1.78 -0.51 1.75
N VAL A 328 -1.72 0.81 1.82
CA VAL A 328 -2.56 1.72 1.04
C VAL A 328 -1.71 2.36 -0.04
N ALA A 329 -2.14 2.21 -1.29
CA ALA A 329 -1.51 2.79 -2.46
C ALA A 329 -2.45 3.79 -3.14
N ALA A 330 -1.90 4.74 -3.88
CA ALA A 330 -2.59 5.84 -4.51
C ALA A 330 -2.54 5.75 -6.03
N LEU A 331 -3.69 5.70 -6.67
CA LEU A 331 -3.79 5.96 -8.11
C LEU A 331 -3.71 7.47 -8.37
N SER A 332 -3.14 7.87 -9.51
CA SER A 332 -3.05 9.30 -9.88
C SER A 332 -4.40 9.89 -10.30
N GLY A 333 -5.33 9.05 -10.77
CA GLY A 333 -6.73 9.41 -11.01
C GLY A 333 -6.97 10.42 -12.13
N GLY A 334 -5.94 10.81 -12.88
CA GLY A 334 -6.01 11.86 -13.90
C GLY A 334 -5.11 13.07 -13.59
N TYR A 335 -4.59 13.19 -12.36
CA TYR A 335 -3.56 14.17 -12.05
C TYR A 335 -2.25 13.87 -12.79
N SER A 336 -1.53 14.94 -13.18
CA SER A 336 -0.13 14.83 -13.64
C SER A 336 0.74 14.17 -12.57
N CYS A 337 1.89 13.63 -12.98
CA CYS A 337 2.84 13.02 -12.03
C CYS A 337 3.25 13.99 -10.92
N ALA A 338 3.54 15.24 -11.29
CA ALA A 338 3.96 16.27 -10.35
C ALA A 338 2.84 16.63 -9.36
N GLU A 339 1.61 16.79 -9.83
CA GLU A 339 0.47 17.11 -8.97
C GLU A 339 0.11 15.94 -8.05
N ALA A 340 0.06 14.72 -8.59
CA ALA A 340 -0.21 13.51 -7.83
C ALA A 340 0.84 13.30 -6.72
N CYS A 341 2.13 13.46 -7.03
CA CYS A 341 3.21 13.39 -6.04
C CYS A 341 3.05 14.47 -4.95
N LYS A 342 2.71 15.71 -5.34
CA LYS A 342 2.51 16.81 -4.39
C LYS A 342 1.36 16.53 -3.41
N LYS A 343 0.23 16.02 -3.90
CA LYS A 343 -0.91 15.65 -3.06
C LYS A 343 -0.61 14.41 -2.20
N LEU A 344 0.08 13.42 -2.77
CA LEU A 344 0.46 12.20 -2.05
C LEU A 344 1.35 12.48 -0.83
N MET A 345 2.31 13.42 -0.94
CA MET A 345 3.17 13.82 0.20
C MET A 345 2.41 14.34 1.42
N GLN A 346 1.13 14.69 1.29
CA GLN A 346 0.28 15.13 2.39
C GLN A 346 -0.44 13.96 3.10
N ASN A 347 -0.27 12.72 2.61
CA ASN A 347 -0.97 11.53 3.06
C ASN A 347 0.03 10.52 3.64
N VAL A 348 0.13 10.50 4.97
CA VAL A 348 1.03 9.63 5.73
C VAL A 348 0.72 8.16 5.47
N GLY A 349 1.76 7.37 5.18
CA GLY A 349 1.66 5.91 4.99
C GLY A 349 1.01 5.45 3.68
N MET A 350 0.59 6.37 2.82
CA MET A 350 0.10 6.06 1.48
C MET A 350 1.25 6.13 0.46
N VAL A 351 1.35 5.16 -0.45
CA VAL A 351 2.41 5.13 -1.48
C VAL A 351 1.85 5.30 -2.89
N ALA A 352 2.65 5.71 -3.86
CA ALA A 352 2.19 5.86 -5.24
C ALA A 352 1.92 4.49 -5.91
N SER A 353 0.94 4.46 -6.80
CA SER A 353 0.61 3.37 -7.72
C SER A 353 0.11 3.97 -9.03
N PHE A 354 1.03 4.55 -9.80
CA PHE A 354 0.70 5.33 -11.00
C PHE A 354 0.89 4.51 -12.27
N GLY A 355 -0.05 4.68 -13.21
CA GLY A 355 0.02 4.14 -14.58
C GLY A 355 0.38 5.25 -15.57
N ARG A 356 -0.62 5.94 -16.12
CA ARG A 356 -0.41 7.02 -17.11
C ARG A 356 0.54 8.12 -16.62
N ALA A 357 0.38 8.59 -15.39
CA ALA A 357 1.25 9.61 -14.82
C ALA A 357 2.73 9.16 -14.70
N PHE A 358 2.99 7.86 -14.59
CA PHE A 358 4.36 7.34 -14.57
C PHE A 358 5.04 7.44 -15.94
N ALA A 359 4.28 7.16 -17.00
CA ALA A 359 4.77 7.23 -18.38
C ALA A 359 4.73 8.63 -19.00
N GLU A 360 4.28 9.64 -18.24
CA GLU A 360 4.18 11.02 -18.70
C GLU A 360 5.57 11.55 -19.14
N ASN A 361 5.62 12.21 -20.31
CA ASN A 361 6.83 12.76 -20.94
C ASN A 361 7.83 11.72 -21.49
N LEU A 362 7.53 10.42 -21.39
CA LEU A 362 8.28 9.42 -22.14
C LEU A 362 7.81 9.42 -23.59
N HIS A 363 8.75 9.33 -24.52
CA HIS A 363 8.45 9.40 -25.94
C HIS A 363 9.27 8.38 -26.73
N ILE A 364 8.72 7.84 -27.82
CA ILE A 364 9.39 6.84 -28.66
C ILE A 364 10.69 7.39 -29.29
N ASP A 365 10.67 8.66 -29.69
CA ASP A 365 11.81 9.33 -30.35
C ASP A 365 12.95 9.75 -29.41
N GLN A 366 12.76 9.66 -28.09
CA GLN A 366 13.86 9.89 -27.14
C GLN A 366 14.94 8.83 -27.38
N ASP A 367 16.20 9.24 -27.34
CA ASP A 367 17.29 8.26 -27.26
C ASP A 367 17.30 7.55 -25.90
N ASP A 368 18.13 6.53 -25.74
CA ASP A 368 18.15 5.72 -24.52
C ASP A 368 18.63 6.52 -23.29
N GLU A 369 19.47 7.53 -23.46
CA GLU A 369 19.94 8.37 -22.35
C GLU A 369 18.84 9.32 -21.89
N GLU A 370 18.17 10.01 -22.81
CA GLU A 370 17.03 10.90 -22.55
C GLU A 370 15.85 10.16 -21.95
N PHE A 371 15.52 8.98 -22.49
CA PHE A 371 14.45 8.13 -21.99
C PHE A 371 14.77 7.67 -20.55
N THR A 372 15.99 7.19 -20.30
CA THR A 372 16.42 6.73 -18.98
C THR A 372 16.45 7.87 -17.96
N ALA A 373 16.89 9.07 -18.35
CA ALA A 373 16.89 10.25 -17.48
C ALA A 373 15.46 10.68 -17.11
N THR A 374 14.55 10.69 -18.08
CA THR A 374 13.14 11.03 -17.87
C THR A 374 12.46 10.02 -16.96
N LEU A 375 12.66 8.73 -17.21
CA LEU A 375 12.14 7.65 -16.38
C LEU A 375 12.68 7.73 -14.95
N SER A 376 13.98 7.98 -14.78
CA SER A 376 14.62 8.16 -13.47
C SER A 376 13.99 9.32 -12.69
N LYS A 377 13.66 10.42 -13.37
CA LYS A 377 13.01 11.57 -12.74
C LYS A 377 11.62 11.22 -12.23
N SER A 378 10.81 10.52 -13.03
CA SER A 378 9.48 10.05 -12.62
C SER A 378 9.56 9.09 -11.44
N CYS A 379 10.46 8.09 -11.50
CA CYS A 379 10.71 7.16 -10.40
C CYS A 379 11.14 7.86 -9.11
N ASN A 380 12.06 8.82 -9.21
CA ASN A 380 12.54 9.58 -8.05
C ASN A 380 11.41 10.41 -7.43
N ALA A 381 10.58 11.08 -8.25
CA ALA A 381 9.45 11.85 -7.75
C ALA A 381 8.45 10.96 -7.00
N MET A 382 8.08 9.82 -7.59
CA MET A 382 7.17 8.85 -6.96
C MET A 382 7.76 8.26 -5.68
N PHE A 383 9.07 7.93 -5.67
CA PHE A 383 9.73 7.43 -4.47
C PHE A 383 9.75 8.48 -3.36
N GLN A 384 10.12 9.74 -3.67
CA GLN A 384 10.12 10.81 -2.67
C GLN A 384 8.71 11.06 -2.12
N ALA A 385 7.67 10.93 -2.94
CA ALA A 385 6.29 11.05 -2.49
C ALA A 385 5.79 9.85 -1.67
N SER A 386 6.44 8.69 -1.79
CA SER A 386 6.04 7.42 -1.16
C SER A 386 6.94 7.01 0.00
N ARG A 387 8.01 7.78 0.27
CA ARG A 387 8.97 7.44 1.32
C ARG A 387 8.30 7.59 2.70
N PRO A 388 8.69 6.76 3.69
CA PRO A 388 8.27 7.01 5.06
C PRO A 388 8.78 8.38 5.52
N LEU A 389 7.94 9.08 6.27
CA LEU A 389 8.30 10.35 6.87
C LEU A 389 8.99 10.12 8.21
N SER A 390 9.82 11.06 8.65
CA SER A 390 10.31 10.99 10.03
C SER A 390 9.14 11.16 11.00
N ALA A 391 9.23 10.57 12.20
CA ALA A 391 8.17 10.70 13.21
C ALA A 391 7.77 12.16 13.48
N ARG A 392 8.73 13.09 13.48
CA ARG A 392 8.44 14.53 13.63
C ARG A 392 7.69 15.13 12.45
N GLU A 393 7.97 14.72 11.22
CA GLU A 393 7.23 15.18 10.05
C GLU A 393 5.80 14.65 10.07
N GLU A 394 5.61 13.37 10.39
CA GLU A 394 4.28 12.76 10.55
C GLU A 394 3.48 13.47 11.64
N GLN A 395 4.07 13.69 12.82
CA GLN A 395 3.43 14.41 13.93
C GLN A 395 2.99 15.83 13.52
N ARG A 396 3.84 16.58 12.80
CA ARG A 396 3.49 17.93 12.31
C ARG A 396 2.35 17.92 11.31
N ILE A 397 2.39 17.01 10.34
CA ILE A 397 1.32 16.87 9.35
C ILE A 397 0.01 16.50 10.04
N LYS A 398 0.06 15.51 10.95
CA LYS A 398 -1.10 15.06 11.71
C LYS A 398 -1.75 16.20 12.49
N VAL A 399 -0.97 16.94 13.28
CA VAL A 399 -1.47 18.07 14.08
C VAL A 399 -1.99 19.21 13.21
N GLY A 400 -1.35 19.46 12.06
CA GLY A 400 -1.72 20.58 11.18
C GLY A 400 -2.91 20.31 10.26
N MET A 401 -3.25 19.04 10.00
CA MET A 401 -4.20 18.69 8.93
C MET A 401 -5.30 17.71 9.33
N GLN A 402 -5.13 16.91 10.39
CA GLN A 402 -6.12 15.92 10.77
C GLN A 402 -7.22 16.54 11.63
N ASP A 403 -8.48 16.24 11.30
CA ASP A 403 -9.62 16.55 12.16
C ASP A 403 -9.53 15.77 13.49
N GLY A 404 -9.89 16.42 14.59
CA GLY A 404 -9.93 15.82 15.92
C GLY A 404 -9.71 16.83 17.03
N PHE A 405 -9.38 16.36 18.23
CA PHE A 405 -9.19 17.21 19.40
C PHE A 405 -7.92 16.89 20.18
N PHE A 406 -7.49 17.84 20.99
CA PHE A 406 -6.42 17.67 21.96
C PHE A 406 -7.00 17.29 23.31
N ILE A 407 -6.33 16.39 24.01
CA ILE A 407 -6.64 16.09 25.41
C ILE A 407 -5.58 16.70 26.32
N ALA A 408 -6.03 17.39 27.37
CA ALA A 408 -5.15 17.85 28.42
C ALA A 408 -5.11 16.81 29.54
N MET A 409 -4.00 16.09 29.64
CA MET A 409 -3.77 15.04 30.64
C MET A 409 -2.93 15.54 31.81
N ASP A 410 -2.99 16.84 32.03
CA ASP A 410 -2.32 17.54 33.11
C ASP A 410 -3.20 18.71 33.60
N PRO A 411 -4.31 18.40 34.30
CA PRO A 411 -5.20 19.42 34.84
C PRO A 411 -4.50 20.21 35.95
N ASN A 412 -4.88 21.48 36.13
CA ASN A 412 -4.30 22.34 37.17
C ASN A 412 -4.54 21.81 38.60
N ASP A 413 -5.67 21.12 38.83
CA ASP A 413 -6.01 20.51 40.11
C ASP A 413 -6.11 18.99 39.92
N ARG A 414 -4.96 18.33 40.03
CA ARG A 414 -4.84 16.89 39.80
C ARG A 414 -5.47 16.07 40.94
N THR A 415 -5.46 16.57 42.17
CA THR A 415 -6.14 15.94 43.32
C THR A 415 -7.64 15.89 43.11
N LYS A 416 -8.25 16.98 42.64
CA LYS A 416 -9.66 16.97 42.25
C LYS A 416 -9.93 16.01 41.09
N ALA A 417 -9.03 15.90 40.12
CA ALA A 417 -9.18 14.95 39.02
C ALA A 417 -9.17 13.49 39.52
N LEU A 418 -8.27 13.13 40.44
CA LEU A 418 -8.26 11.80 41.08
C LEU A 418 -9.54 11.53 41.89
N SER A 419 -10.00 12.51 42.64
CA SER A 419 -11.26 12.40 43.38
C SER A 419 -12.47 12.18 42.46
N LEU A 420 -12.55 12.91 41.34
CA LEU A 420 -13.59 12.70 40.32
C LEU A 420 -13.48 11.34 39.62
N TYR A 421 -12.27 10.82 39.49
CA TYR A 421 -12.02 9.47 38.98
C TYR A 421 -12.42 8.36 39.98
N GLY A 422 -12.63 8.72 41.26
CA GLY A 422 -13.12 7.83 42.31
C GLY A 422 -12.04 7.37 43.29
N VAL A 423 -10.84 7.99 43.27
CA VAL A 423 -9.79 7.74 44.26
C VAL A 423 -10.08 8.54 45.52
N ASP A 424 -10.03 7.89 46.69
CA ASP A 424 -10.12 8.60 47.97
C ASP A 424 -8.80 9.33 48.24
N THR A 425 -8.75 10.61 47.91
CA THR A 425 -7.52 11.39 48.04
C THR A 425 -7.09 11.61 49.49
N SER A 426 -7.95 11.31 50.48
CA SER A 426 -7.57 11.39 51.89
C SER A 426 -6.61 10.29 52.32
N THR A 427 -6.49 9.21 51.53
CA THR A 427 -5.57 8.11 51.79
C THR A 427 -4.21 8.27 51.11
N LEU A 428 -4.01 9.32 50.31
CA LEU A 428 -2.75 9.63 49.64
C LEU A 428 -1.87 10.46 50.59
N ILE A 429 -0.97 9.79 51.31
CA ILE A 429 -0.23 10.39 52.44
C ILE A 429 1.07 11.04 51.96
N ASN A 430 1.66 10.54 50.87
CA ASN A 430 2.91 11.04 50.31
C ASN A 430 2.83 11.18 48.78
N ASP A 431 3.83 11.84 48.19
CA ASP A 431 3.89 12.12 46.75
C ASP A 431 4.03 10.86 45.89
N ASP A 432 4.65 9.79 46.42
CA ASP A 432 4.83 8.52 45.71
C ASP A 432 3.49 7.77 45.56
N ASP A 433 2.72 7.65 46.65
CA ASP A 433 1.37 7.06 46.66
C ASP A 433 0.45 7.82 45.69
N TRP A 434 0.59 9.15 45.67
CA TRP A 434 -0.17 10.02 44.78
C TRP A 434 0.20 9.79 43.31
N MET A 435 1.51 9.74 43.00
CA MET A 435 2.00 9.48 41.64
C MET A 435 1.61 8.10 41.14
N GLU A 436 1.60 7.09 42.01
CA GLU A 436 1.18 5.73 41.65
C GLU A 436 -0.28 5.70 41.20
N GLU A 437 -1.20 6.30 41.96
CA GLU A 437 -2.61 6.39 41.58
C GLU A 437 -2.82 7.24 40.32
N TRP A 438 -2.07 8.33 40.18
CA TRP A 438 -2.08 9.17 38.97
C TRP A 438 -1.66 8.39 37.72
N PHE A 439 -0.53 7.69 37.78
CA PHE A 439 -0.03 6.88 36.67
C PHE A 439 -0.93 5.66 36.41
N SER A 440 -1.53 5.07 37.43
CA SER A 440 -2.52 3.99 37.28
C SER A 440 -3.75 4.47 36.49
N MET A 441 -4.32 5.61 36.85
CA MET A 441 -5.41 6.25 36.11
C MET A 441 -5.01 6.54 34.66
N GLN A 442 -3.86 7.20 34.45
CA GLN A 442 -3.36 7.54 33.11
C GLN A 442 -3.13 6.28 32.27
N THR A 443 -2.51 5.24 32.83
CA THR A 443 -2.27 3.97 32.13
C THR A 443 -3.58 3.35 31.67
N ARG A 444 -4.60 3.30 32.52
CA ARG A 444 -5.92 2.75 32.15
C ARG A 444 -6.59 3.55 31.02
N LEU A 445 -6.48 4.88 31.05
CA LEU A 445 -6.99 5.76 30.00
C LEU A 445 -6.26 5.52 28.68
N PHE A 446 -4.93 5.58 28.69
CA PHE A 446 -4.11 5.48 27.48
C PHE A 446 -4.14 4.09 26.86
N THR A 447 -4.25 3.03 27.66
CA THR A 447 -4.32 1.64 27.15
C THR A 447 -5.68 1.29 26.55
N SER A 448 -6.74 2.09 26.81
CA SER A 448 -8.07 1.89 26.22
C SER A 448 -8.03 1.80 24.69
N GLU A 449 -8.85 0.92 24.12
CA GLU A 449 -8.99 0.75 22.66
C GLU A 449 -9.57 1.99 21.98
N HIS A 450 -10.36 2.78 22.71
CA HIS A 450 -10.97 4.02 22.21
C HIS A 450 -10.04 5.24 22.34
N PHE A 451 -8.91 5.10 23.03
CA PHE A 451 -7.90 6.15 23.09
C PHE A 451 -6.97 6.01 21.89
N TYR A 452 -7.28 6.65 20.77
CA TYR A 452 -6.51 6.49 19.55
C TYR A 452 -6.41 7.78 18.73
N GLY A 453 -5.33 7.86 17.96
CA GLY A 453 -4.94 8.99 17.13
C GLY A 453 -5.91 9.32 16.00
N SER A 454 -6.95 8.52 15.78
CA SER A 454 -8.00 8.81 14.78
C SER A 454 -8.91 9.96 15.22
N GLN A 455 -9.08 10.18 16.53
CA GLN A 455 -9.89 11.26 17.10
C GLN A 455 -9.08 12.19 18.01
N ILE A 456 -8.11 11.62 18.75
CA ILE A 456 -7.26 12.35 19.70
C ILE A 456 -5.96 12.69 18.99
N VAL A 457 -5.85 13.90 18.45
CA VAL A 457 -4.71 14.29 17.61
C VAL A 457 -3.47 14.58 18.46
N GLY A 458 -3.66 15.13 19.66
CA GLY A 458 -2.57 15.46 20.57
C GLY A 458 -2.93 15.28 22.04
N ALA A 459 -1.92 14.99 22.86
CA ALA A 459 -2.04 14.89 24.31
C ALA A 459 -1.05 15.84 24.98
N LEU A 460 -1.54 16.77 25.80
CA LEU A 460 -0.73 17.64 26.65
C LEU A 460 -0.40 16.89 27.94
N LEU A 461 0.89 16.71 28.20
CA LEU A 461 1.44 15.96 29.32
C LEU A 461 2.20 16.91 30.24
N GLY A 462 2.11 16.68 31.55
CA GLY A 462 2.96 17.34 32.53
C GLY A 462 4.37 16.76 32.51
N GLU A 463 5.32 17.44 33.17
CA GLU A 463 6.71 16.98 33.26
C GLU A 463 6.83 15.60 33.91
N GLU A 464 6.02 15.33 34.92
CA GLU A 464 6.04 14.07 35.68
C GLU A 464 5.57 12.87 34.85
N SER A 465 4.69 13.11 33.86
CA SER A 465 4.28 12.09 32.90
C SER A 465 5.46 11.60 32.02
N THR A 466 6.60 12.30 32.00
CA THR A 466 7.83 11.80 31.33
C THR A 466 8.53 10.69 32.12
N LEU A 467 8.25 10.55 33.42
CA LEU A 467 8.77 9.49 34.29
C LEU A 467 8.00 8.17 34.11
N GLN A 468 6.79 8.24 33.54
CA GLN A 468 5.94 7.08 33.34
C GLN A 468 6.39 6.24 32.13
N SER A 469 6.28 4.92 32.28
CA SER A 469 6.41 3.98 31.17
C SER A 469 5.18 3.09 31.06
N ILE A 470 4.80 2.74 29.83
CA ILE A 470 3.73 1.80 29.51
C ILE A 470 4.31 0.78 28.55
N GLU A 471 4.18 -0.51 28.88
CA GLU A 471 4.72 -1.62 28.07
C GLU A 471 6.24 -1.50 27.78
N GLY A 472 6.99 -0.86 28.69
CA GLY A 472 8.44 -0.66 28.55
C GLY A 472 8.85 0.49 27.64
N LEU A 473 7.89 1.27 27.12
CA LEU A 473 8.14 2.52 26.40
C LEU A 473 7.89 3.71 27.32
N SER A 474 8.64 4.81 27.14
CA SER A 474 8.25 6.08 27.78
C SER A 474 6.85 6.49 27.34
N LEU A 475 6.08 7.15 28.18
CA LEU A 475 4.70 7.53 27.83
C LEU A 475 4.62 8.33 26.50
N PRO A 476 5.49 9.31 26.20
CA PRO A 476 5.48 9.98 24.89
C PRO A 476 5.70 9.02 23.71
N GLN A 477 6.60 8.05 23.85
CA GLN A 477 6.83 7.03 22.83
C GLN A 477 5.61 6.11 22.69
N TYR A 478 5.03 5.65 23.79
CA TYR A 478 3.83 4.82 23.76
C TYR A 478 2.67 5.52 23.06
N LEU A 479 2.42 6.79 23.40
CA LEU A 479 1.36 7.59 22.77
C LEU A 479 1.55 7.70 21.26
N TRP A 480 2.77 7.92 20.79
CA TRP A 480 3.02 8.00 19.36
C TRP A 480 3.02 6.63 18.68
N ASP A 481 3.80 5.68 19.18
CA ASP A 481 4.08 4.41 18.51
C ASP A 481 2.88 3.44 18.57
N HIS A 482 2.15 3.43 19.69
CA HIS A 482 1.01 2.52 19.90
C HIS A 482 -0.33 3.19 19.70
N LYS A 483 -0.45 4.47 20.05
CA LYS A 483 -1.74 5.18 20.05
C LYS A 483 -1.86 6.22 18.94
N ARG A 484 -0.78 6.53 18.23
CA ARG A 484 -0.72 7.54 17.15
C ARG A 484 -1.19 8.93 17.60
N VAL A 485 -1.05 9.23 18.88
CA VAL A 485 -1.37 10.54 19.49
C VAL A 485 -0.09 11.34 19.64
N VAL A 486 -0.07 12.60 19.21
CA VAL A 486 1.14 13.44 19.30
C VAL A 486 1.32 13.94 20.74
N PRO A 487 2.42 13.58 21.43
CA PRO A 487 2.68 14.07 22.78
C PRO A 487 3.19 15.50 22.75
N PHE A 488 2.63 16.35 23.61
CA PHE A 488 3.07 17.72 23.85
C PHE A 488 3.44 17.86 25.32
N LEU A 489 4.62 18.42 25.60
CA LEU A 489 5.02 18.73 26.96
C LEU A 489 4.47 20.10 27.37
N ARG A 490 3.77 20.15 28.49
CA ARG A 490 3.37 21.39 29.16
C ARG A 490 4.48 21.83 30.10
N LEU A 491 4.85 23.11 30.02
CA LEU A 491 5.95 23.73 30.79
C LEU A 491 5.47 24.74 31.85
N THR A 492 4.19 24.72 32.24
CA THR A 492 3.66 25.71 33.18
C THR A 492 3.93 25.29 34.62
N HIS A 493 4.81 26.01 35.34
CA HIS A 493 5.17 25.72 36.74
C HIS A 493 4.35 26.47 37.79
N GLY A 494 3.49 27.40 37.37
CA GLY A 494 2.73 28.23 38.28
C GLY A 494 2.37 29.57 37.67
N PHE A 495 1.72 30.40 38.46
CA PHE A 495 1.33 31.75 38.08
C PHE A 495 1.85 32.73 39.12
N GLN A 496 2.51 33.79 38.66
CA GLN A 496 2.83 34.94 39.49
C GLN A 496 1.54 35.57 40.03
N ASP A 497 1.70 36.38 41.08
CA ASP A 497 0.61 37.18 41.62
C ASP A 497 -0.13 37.97 40.54
N GLU A 498 -1.44 38.10 40.72
CA GLU A 498 -2.28 38.80 39.77
C GLU A 498 -2.01 40.31 39.83
N VAL A 499 -1.59 40.88 38.70
CA VAL A 499 -1.37 42.31 38.53
C VAL A 499 -2.25 42.78 37.38
N ASP A 500 -3.08 43.79 37.64
CA ASP A 500 -4.03 44.37 36.67
C ASP A 500 -4.97 43.33 36.02
N GLY A 501 -5.41 42.33 36.78
CA GLY A 501 -6.30 41.26 36.29
C GLY A 501 -5.61 40.20 35.44
N VAL A 502 -4.27 40.20 35.39
CA VAL A 502 -3.46 39.25 34.61
C VAL A 502 -2.49 38.52 35.52
N ARG A 503 -2.42 37.21 35.39
CA ARG A 503 -1.36 36.39 36.00
C ARG A 503 -0.37 35.95 34.93
N LYS A 504 0.90 36.27 35.15
CA LYS A 504 2.00 35.80 34.29
C LYS A 504 2.43 34.40 34.74
N MET A 505 2.98 33.63 33.81
CA MET A 505 3.61 32.36 34.16
C MET A 505 4.82 32.62 35.07
N GLU A 506 5.03 31.76 36.06
CA GLU A 506 6.32 31.73 36.77
C GLU A 506 7.44 31.33 35.81
N GLU A 507 8.68 31.75 36.10
CA GLU A 507 9.82 31.33 35.30
C GLU A 507 9.99 29.81 35.41
N VAL A 508 10.15 29.15 34.25
CA VAL A 508 10.49 27.73 34.20
C VAL A 508 11.97 27.61 34.60
N PRO A 509 12.30 26.83 35.64
CA PRO A 509 13.67 26.70 36.16
C PRO A 509 14.72 26.26 35.13
#